data_AF-A0A8B7Q9Q2-F1
#
_entry.id   AF-A0A8B7Q9Q2-F1
#
_cell.length_a   1.000
_cell.length_b   1.000
_cell.length_c   1.000
_cell.angle_alpha   90.00
_cell.angle_beta   90.00
_cell.angle_gamma   90.00
#
_symmetry.space_group_name_H-M   'P 1'
#
loop_
_entity.id
_entity.type
_entity.pdbx_description
1 polymer ?
#
loop_
_entity_poly.entity_id
_entity_poly.type
_entity_poly.pdbx_seq_one_letter_code
_entity_poly.pdbx_strand_id
1 'polypeptide(L)'
;MSSFLSFTTVVHYECDEGYVLVGEPQITCRNSQWSSPAPQCKALCLKPEIENGKLSVDKNQYVESENVTIRCNSGYVVVSSQNITCSENKTWYPEVSKCEWEVHNGCEQVLTGSQLLQCLPNPEDVKMALEVYKLSLEIKQLKQE
;
A
#
# COMPACT_ATOMS: atom_id res chain seq x y z
N MET A 1 62.85 -24.39 -18.76
CA MET A 1 61.60 -23.65 -19.05
C MET A 1 60.82 -23.58 -17.75
N SER A 2 60.76 -22.41 -17.12
CA SER A 2 60.03 -22.25 -15.85
C SER A 2 58.54 -22.31 -16.15
N SER A 3 57.85 -23.32 -15.64
CA SER A 3 56.39 -23.41 -15.70
C SER A 3 55.80 -22.39 -14.73
N PHE A 4 55.26 -21.29 -15.25
CA PHE A 4 54.46 -20.37 -14.45
C PHE A 4 53.13 -21.05 -14.10
N LEU A 5 52.98 -21.49 -12.85
CA LEU A 5 51.70 -21.96 -12.33
C LEU A 5 50.73 -20.78 -12.27
N SER A 6 49.73 -20.77 -13.14
CA SER A 6 48.63 -19.80 -13.10
C SER A 6 47.53 -20.35 -12.19
N PHE A 7 47.33 -19.74 -11.03
CA PHE A 7 46.23 -20.12 -10.14
C PHE A 7 44.95 -19.45 -10.61
N THR A 8 43.93 -20.26 -10.89
CA THR A 8 42.58 -19.81 -11.24
C THR A 8 41.60 -20.41 -10.25
N THR A 9 40.83 -19.57 -9.57
CA THR A 9 39.79 -19.99 -8.61
C THR A 9 38.44 -19.48 -9.08
N VAL A 10 37.43 -20.33 -9.07
CA VAL A 10 36.06 -19.97 -9.45
C VAL A 10 35.18 -20.01 -8.20
N VAL A 11 34.39 -18.97 -7.98
CA VAL A 11 33.45 -18.85 -6.86
C VAL A 11 32.04 -18.69 -7.42
N HIS A 12 31.09 -19.41 -6.82
CA HIS A 12 29.67 -19.32 -7.12
C HIS A 12 28.95 -18.66 -5.95
N TYR A 13 28.04 -17.75 -6.26
CA TYR A 13 27.23 -17.02 -5.30
C TYR A 13 25.78 -17.45 -5.44
N GLU A 14 25.14 -17.62 -4.29
CA GLU A 14 23.72 -17.88 -4.16
C GLU A 14 23.20 -16.99 -3.03
N CYS A 15 21.92 -16.64 -3.08
CA CYS A 15 21.27 -15.84 -2.06
C CYS A 15 20.31 -16.69 -1.24
N ASP A 16 20.16 -16.33 0.03
CA ASP A 16 19.18 -16.95 0.91
C ASP A 16 17.74 -16.76 0.39
N GLU A 17 16.82 -17.57 0.90
CA GLU A 17 15.41 -17.49 0.55
C GLU A 17 14.82 -16.09 0.83
N GLY A 18 14.08 -15.56 -0.16
CA GLY A 18 13.53 -14.22 -0.11
C GLY A 18 14.49 -13.12 -0.53
N TYR A 19 15.64 -13.47 -1.12
CA TYR A 19 16.57 -12.54 -1.77
C TYR A 19 16.82 -12.96 -3.23
N VAL A 20 17.15 -11.98 -4.07
CA VAL A 20 17.54 -12.19 -5.46
C VAL A 20 18.97 -11.73 -5.69
N LEU A 21 19.73 -12.54 -6.44
CA LEU A 21 21.11 -12.21 -6.81
C LEU A 21 21.11 -11.16 -7.92
N VAL A 22 21.79 -10.05 -7.67
CA VAL A 22 22.00 -8.95 -8.62
C VAL A 22 23.50 -8.84 -8.90
N GLY A 23 23.90 -9.22 -10.11
CA GLY A 23 25.28 -9.29 -10.55
C GLY A 23 25.63 -10.65 -11.18
N GLU A 24 26.92 -10.94 -11.31
CA GLU A 24 27.39 -12.22 -11.85
C GLU A 24 27.32 -13.31 -10.77
N PRO A 25 26.60 -14.43 -11.00
CA PRO A 25 26.50 -15.51 -10.02
C PRO A 25 27.80 -16.31 -9.91
N GLN A 26 28.72 -16.15 -10.85
CA GLN A 26 30.01 -16.83 -10.88
C GLN A 26 31.11 -15.83 -11.22
N ILE A 27 32.13 -15.74 -10.38
CA ILE A 27 33.31 -14.90 -10.64
C ILE A 27 34.58 -15.74 -10.55
N THR A 28 35.59 -15.33 -11.31
CA THR A 28 36.87 -16.03 -11.39
C THR A 28 38.00 -15.15 -10.89
N CYS A 29 38.81 -15.65 -9.96
CA CYS A 29 40.07 -15.03 -9.57
C CYS A 29 41.21 -15.64 -10.40
N ARG A 30 41.94 -14.79 -11.12
CA ARG A 30 43.18 -15.16 -11.81
C ARG A 30 44.27 -14.21 -11.36
N ASN A 31 45.38 -14.75 -10.85
CA ASN A 31 46.54 -13.96 -10.41
C ASN A 31 46.17 -12.79 -9.46
N SER A 32 45.35 -13.08 -8.45
CA SER A 32 44.85 -12.10 -7.47
C SER A 32 43.91 -11.02 -8.04
N GLN A 33 43.39 -11.20 -9.25
CA GLN A 33 42.42 -10.31 -9.87
C GLN A 33 41.10 -11.05 -10.14
N TRP A 34 40.00 -10.49 -9.62
CA TRP A 34 38.65 -10.99 -9.89
C TRP A 34 38.15 -10.52 -11.25
N SER A 35 37.41 -11.39 -11.94
CA SER A 35 36.79 -11.09 -13.25
C SER A 35 35.68 -10.05 -13.16
N SER A 36 34.97 -10.01 -12.03
CA SER A 36 33.86 -9.10 -11.75
C SER A 36 33.81 -8.77 -10.24
N PRO A 37 33.16 -7.67 -9.82
CA PRO A 37 32.83 -7.42 -8.42
C PRO A 37 31.94 -8.53 -7.83
N ALA A 38 31.93 -8.66 -6.50
CA ALA A 38 31.00 -9.57 -5.82
C ALA A 38 29.54 -9.12 -6.07
N PRO A 39 28.62 -10.06 -6.37
CA PRO A 39 27.21 -9.74 -6.56
C PRO A 39 26.55 -9.32 -5.24
N GLN A 40 25.37 -8.74 -5.34
CA GLN A 40 24.56 -8.33 -4.19
C GLN A 40 23.31 -9.21 -4.08
N CYS A 41 22.93 -9.55 -2.86
CA CYS A 41 21.63 -10.16 -2.58
C CYS A 41 20.67 -9.05 -2.16
N LYS A 42 19.62 -8.82 -2.97
CA LYS A 42 18.58 -7.81 -2.70
C LYS A 42 17.32 -8.46 -2.18
N ALA A 43 16.68 -7.84 -1.20
CA ALA A 43 15.44 -8.37 -0.64
C ALA A 43 14.32 -8.48 -1.69
N LEU A 44 13.46 -9.48 -1.52
CA LEU A 44 12.22 -9.64 -2.26
C LEU A 44 11.04 -9.43 -1.31
N CYS A 45 10.24 -8.40 -1.57
CA CYS A 45 8.97 -8.18 -0.87
C CYS A 45 7.85 -8.90 -1.61
N LEU A 46 7.01 -9.60 -0.85
CA LEU A 46 5.79 -10.21 -1.40
C LEU A 46 4.76 -9.13 -1.72
N LYS A 47 3.91 -9.40 -2.72
CA LYS A 47 2.75 -8.57 -3.03
C LYS A 47 1.90 -8.35 -1.77
N PRO A 48 1.64 -7.10 -1.36
CA PRO A 48 0.79 -6.83 -0.23
C PRO A 48 -0.68 -6.99 -0.61
N GLU A 49 -1.50 -7.38 0.36
CA GLU A 49 -2.95 -7.36 0.23
C GLU A 49 -3.47 -5.95 0.47
N ILE A 50 -4.25 -5.43 -0.47
CA ILE A 50 -4.83 -4.09 -0.39
C ILE A 50 -6.34 -4.23 -0.57
N GLU A 51 -7.06 -4.09 0.54
CA GLU A 51 -8.51 -4.08 0.52
C GLU A 51 -9.00 -2.85 -0.26
N ASN A 52 -9.95 -3.05 -1.18
CA ASN A 52 -10.51 -1.99 -2.03
C ASN A 52 -9.47 -1.21 -2.86
N GLY A 53 -8.33 -1.84 -3.20
CA GLY A 53 -7.31 -1.22 -4.03
C GLY A 53 -6.43 -2.23 -4.75
N LYS A 54 -5.47 -1.71 -5.51
CA LYS A 54 -4.48 -2.47 -6.27
C LYS A 54 -3.18 -1.70 -6.41
N LEU A 55 -2.10 -2.39 -6.74
CA LEU A 55 -0.83 -1.75 -7.05
C LEU A 55 -0.78 -1.22 -8.49
N SER A 56 0.06 -0.21 -8.73
CA SER A 56 0.31 0.37 -10.04
C SER A 56 0.95 -0.61 -11.01
N VAL A 57 1.74 -1.55 -10.47
CA VAL A 57 2.38 -2.64 -11.20
C VAL A 57 2.03 -3.93 -10.46
N ASP A 58 1.41 -4.89 -11.15
CA ASP A 58 0.95 -6.14 -10.55
C ASP A 58 2.01 -7.25 -10.72
N LYS A 59 2.75 -7.53 -9.65
CA LYS A 59 3.76 -8.61 -9.57
C LYS A 59 3.52 -9.41 -8.30
N ASN A 60 3.98 -10.66 -8.28
CA ASN A 60 3.97 -11.47 -7.06
C ASN A 60 5.10 -11.06 -6.08
N GLN A 61 6.19 -10.52 -6.59
CA GLN A 61 7.39 -10.13 -5.84
C GLN A 61 7.99 -8.84 -6.40
N TYR A 62 8.61 -8.06 -5.51
CA TYR A 62 9.23 -6.78 -5.81
C TYR A 62 10.63 -6.74 -5.22
N VAL A 63 11.60 -6.26 -5.99
CA VAL A 63 12.99 -6.15 -5.55
C VAL A 63 13.16 -4.96 -4.62
N GLU A 64 14.07 -5.05 -3.66
CA GLU A 64 14.50 -3.97 -2.79
C GLU A 64 14.68 -2.64 -3.54
N SER A 65 14.19 -1.56 -2.94
CA SER A 65 14.11 -0.21 -3.50
C SER A 65 13.12 -0.03 -4.66
N GLU A 66 12.40 -1.06 -5.10
CA GLU A 66 11.25 -0.86 -6.00
C GLU A 66 10.15 -0.07 -5.29
N ASN A 67 9.70 1.01 -5.94
CA ASN A 67 8.61 1.86 -5.48
C ASN A 67 7.37 1.61 -6.34
N VAL A 68 6.24 1.39 -5.68
CA VAL A 68 4.93 1.19 -6.32
C VAL A 68 3.87 2.05 -5.67
N THR A 69 2.84 2.36 -6.45
CA THR A 69 1.75 3.23 -6.02
C THR A 69 0.49 2.42 -5.81
N ILE A 70 -0.12 2.55 -4.64
CA ILE A 70 -1.45 2.06 -4.30
C ILE A 70 -2.49 2.89 -5.05
N ARG A 71 -3.39 2.21 -5.74
CA ARG A 71 -4.53 2.77 -6.47
C ARG A 71 -5.80 2.18 -5.90
N CYS A 72 -6.57 3.02 -5.21
CA CYS A 72 -7.86 2.60 -4.67
C CYS A 72 -8.92 2.46 -5.76
N ASN A 73 -9.92 1.63 -5.47
CA ASN A 73 -11.13 1.51 -6.28
C ASN A 73 -11.96 2.80 -6.20
N SER A 74 -12.92 2.96 -7.11
CA SER A 74 -13.80 4.14 -7.13
C SER A 74 -14.54 4.29 -5.80
N GLY A 75 -14.55 5.51 -5.24
CA GLY A 75 -15.15 5.82 -3.94
C GLY A 75 -14.25 5.57 -2.73
N TYR A 76 -13.01 5.14 -2.94
CA TYR A 76 -12.06 4.92 -1.86
C TYR A 76 -10.79 5.77 -2.02
N VAL A 77 -10.21 6.17 -0.88
CA VAL A 77 -8.98 6.96 -0.79
C VAL A 77 -7.97 6.31 0.14
N VAL A 78 -6.68 6.54 -0.12
CA VAL A 78 -5.60 6.07 0.75
C VAL A 78 -5.49 7.00 1.96
N VAL A 79 -5.47 6.42 3.16
CA VAL A 79 -5.44 7.18 4.42
C VAL A 79 -4.10 7.86 4.69
N SER A 80 -2.98 7.21 4.35
CA SER A 80 -1.63 7.71 4.69
C SER A 80 -0.72 7.93 3.47
N SER A 81 -0.15 6.86 2.92
CA SER A 81 0.84 6.94 1.84
C SER A 81 0.42 6.10 0.64
N GLN A 82 0.20 6.77 -0.49
CA GLN A 82 -0.06 6.09 -1.76
C GLN A 82 1.17 5.37 -2.30
N ASN A 83 2.38 5.84 -1.99
CA ASN A 83 3.62 5.22 -2.49
C ASN A 83 4.24 4.36 -1.39
N ILE A 84 4.60 3.13 -1.76
CA ILE A 84 5.28 2.17 -0.88
C ILE A 84 6.52 1.63 -1.59
N THR A 85 7.55 1.33 -0.81
CA THR A 85 8.85 0.87 -1.29
C THR A 85 9.19 -0.46 -0.65
N CYS A 86 9.74 -1.40 -1.43
CA CYS A 86 10.26 -2.64 -0.87
C CYS A 86 11.55 -2.37 -0.09
N SER A 87 11.54 -2.70 1.21
CA SER A 87 12.67 -2.53 2.13
C SER A 87 13.62 -3.73 2.09
N GLU A 88 14.86 -3.52 2.53
CA GLU A 88 15.88 -4.56 2.76
C GLU A 88 15.41 -5.67 3.73
N ASN A 89 14.42 -5.37 4.58
CA ASN A 89 13.85 -6.32 5.54
C ASN A 89 12.73 -7.18 4.96
N LYS A 90 12.53 -7.20 3.64
CA LYS A 90 11.45 -7.92 2.94
C LYS A 90 10.04 -7.42 3.32
N THR A 91 9.96 -6.17 3.80
CA THR A 91 8.71 -5.51 4.19
C THR A 91 8.48 -4.24 3.36
N TRP A 92 7.26 -3.72 3.39
CA TRP A 92 6.90 -2.48 2.70
C TRP A 92 7.08 -1.27 3.61
N TYR A 93 7.62 -0.19 3.05
CA TYR A 93 7.76 1.09 3.73
C TYR A 93 7.27 2.27 2.87
N PRO A 94 6.40 3.16 3.39
CA PRO A 94 5.66 3.03 4.64
C PRO A 94 4.81 1.76 4.69
N GLU A 95 4.33 1.42 5.88
CA GLU A 95 3.43 0.26 6.05
C GLU A 95 2.21 0.39 5.13
N VAL A 96 1.77 -0.75 4.59
CA VAL A 96 0.67 -0.80 3.62
C VAL A 96 -0.60 -0.29 4.28
N SER A 97 -1.17 0.78 3.72
CA SER A 97 -2.40 1.39 4.19
C SER A 97 -3.62 0.83 3.45
N LYS A 98 -4.76 0.83 4.14
CA LYS A 98 -6.05 0.45 3.54
C LYS A 98 -6.60 1.60 2.70
N CYS A 99 -7.37 1.23 1.69
CA CYS A 99 -8.25 2.15 1.00
C CYS A 99 -9.55 2.27 1.81
N GLU A 100 -9.85 3.46 2.30
CA GLU A 100 -11.05 3.77 3.08
C GLU A 100 -12.07 4.53 2.22
N TRP A 101 -13.36 4.29 2.48
CA TRP A 101 -14.43 4.94 1.72
C TRP A 101 -14.40 6.46 1.93
N GLU A 102 -14.39 7.21 0.84
CA GLU A 102 -14.46 8.66 0.86
C GLU A 102 -15.93 9.10 0.98
N VAL A 103 -16.27 9.78 2.07
CA VAL A 103 -17.60 10.37 2.22
C VAL A 103 -17.68 11.58 1.29
N HIS A 104 -18.48 11.47 0.23
CA HIS A 104 -18.75 12.60 -0.66
C HIS A 104 -19.56 13.67 0.07
N ASN A 105 -19.23 14.94 -0.20
CA ASN A 105 -19.91 16.10 0.33
C ASN A 105 -21.44 15.99 0.19
N GLY A 106 -22.15 16.13 1.31
CA GLY A 106 -23.60 15.97 1.43
C GLY A 106 -24.02 14.63 2.03
N CYS A 107 -23.22 13.58 1.89
CA CYS A 107 -23.47 12.31 2.56
C CYS A 107 -23.26 12.40 4.07
N GLU A 108 -22.49 13.37 4.57
CA GLU A 108 -22.33 13.62 6.01
C GLU A 108 -23.68 13.95 6.67
N GLN A 109 -24.53 14.71 5.98
CA GLN A 109 -25.86 15.07 6.46
C GLN A 109 -26.78 13.84 6.49
N VAL A 110 -26.65 12.95 5.51
CA VAL A 110 -27.40 11.69 5.45
C VAL A 110 -26.94 10.72 6.54
N LEU A 111 -25.64 10.60 6.79
CA LEU A 111 -25.08 9.77 7.86
C LEU A 111 -25.48 10.30 9.24
N THR A 112 -25.40 11.62 9.43
CA THR A 112 -25.86 12.28 10.67
C THR A 112 -27.37 12.07 10.88
N GLY A 113 -28.17 12.23 9.81
CA GLY A 113 -29.59 11.95 9.84
C GLY A 113 -29.89 10.50 10.20
N SER A 114 -29.18 9.55 9.60
CA SER A 114 -29.30 8.10 9.88
C SER A 114 -29.02 7.76 11.35
N GLN A 115 -28.00 8.37 11.95
CA GLN A 115 -27.72 8.21 13.39
C GLN A 115 -28.85 8.76 14.26
N LEU A 116 -29.47 9.88 13.90
CA LEU A 116 -30.64 10.39 14.61
C LEU A 116 -31.84 9.43 14.49
N LEU A 117 -31.93 8.67 13.40
CA LEU A 117 -32.96 7.61 13.27
C LEU A 117 -32.74 6.47 14.25
N GLN A 118 -31.51 6.21 14.71
CA GLN A 118 -31.26 5.18 15.72
C GLN A 118 -31.85 5.54 17.10
N CYS A 119 -32.13 6.82 17.35
CA CYS A 119 -32.85 7.26 18.54
C CYS A 119 -34.35 6.92 18.48
N LEU A 120 -34.90 6.64 17.30
CA LEU A 120 -36.30 6.34 17.05
C LEU A 120 -36.40 5.00 16.29
N PRO A 121 -36.61 3.88 16.99
CA PRO A 121 -36.50 2.54 16.40
C PRO A 121 -37.55 2.24 15.31
N ASN A 122 -38.59 3.07 15.17
CA ASN A 122 -39.66 2.89 14.20
C ASN A 122 -39.62 3.98 13.09
N PRO A 123 -39.65 3.59 11.80
CA PRO A 123 -39.72 4.51 10.67
C PRO A 123 -40.86 5.55 10.72
N GLU A 124 -42.00 5.22 11.31
CA GLU A 124 -43.12 6.17 11.44
C GLU A 124 -42.83 7.26 12.49
N ASP A 125 -42.15 6.90 13.60
CA ASP A 125 -41.75 7.85 14.63
C ASP A 125 -40.71 8.84 14.09
N VAL A 126 -39.79 8.33 13.26
CA VAL A 126 -38.83 9.13 12.50
C VAL A 126 -39.52 10.15 11.60
N LYS A 127 -40.49 9.69 10.81
CA LYS A 127 -41.23 10.54 9.88
C LYS A 127 -41.98 11.64 10.63
N MET A 128 -42.69 11.29 11.70
CA MET A 128 -43.37 12.23 12.56
C MET A 128 -42.39 13.26 13.17
N ALA A 129 -41.23 12.82 13.67
CA ALA A 129 -40.23 13.71 14.24
C ALA A 129 -39.63 14.68 13.22
N LEU A 130 -39.37 14.23 11.99
CA LEU A 130 -38.89 15.08 10.89
C LEU A 130 -39.93 16.11 10.47
N GLU A 131 -41.22 15.73 10.42
CA GLU A 131 -42.33 16.65 10.15
C GLU A 131 -42.46 17.72 11.24
N VAL A 132 -42.36 17.33 12.52
CA VAL A 132 -42.35 18.27 13.66
C VAL A 132 -41.15 19.22 13.59
N TYR A 133 -39.96 18.71 13.26
CA TYR A 133 -38.76 19.54 13.11
C TYR A 133 -38.92 20.56 11.97
N LYS A 134 -39.42 20.13 10.81
CA LYS A 134 -39.70 21.01 9.67
C LYS A 134 -40.68 22.13 10.04
N LEU A 135 -41.79 21.79 10.68
CA LEU A 135 -42.76 22.77 11.18
C LEU A 135 -42.12 23.75 12.17
N SER A 136 -41.22 23.28 13.03
CA SER A 136 -40.53 24.15 13.99
C SER A 136 -39.63 25.20 13.32
N LEU A 137 -39.02 24.87 12.18
CA LEU A 137 -38.20 25.79 11.39
C LEU A 137 -39.07 26.84 10.69
N GLU A 138 -40.19 26.42 10.09
CA GLU A 138 -41.16 27.32 9.48
C GLU A 138 -41.73 28.32 10.50
N ILE A 139 -42.09 27.86 11.71
CA ILE A 139 -42.55 28.73 12.81
C ILE A 139 -41.48 29.74 13.23
N LYS A 140 -40.20 29.34 13.29
CA LYS A 140 -39.11 30.26 13.62
C LYS A 140 -38.95 31.35 12.56
N GLN A 141 -39.09 31.00 11.29
CA GLN A 141 -38.96 31.91 10.17
C GLN A 141 -40.10 32.93 10.15
N LEU A 142 -41.34 32.49 10.38
CA LEU A 142 -42.52 33.36 10.51
C LEU A 142 -42.48 34.28 11.73
N LYS A 143 -41.69 33.96 12.76
CA LYS A 143 -41.48 34.83 13.94
C LYS A 143 -40.40 35.88 13.73
N GLN A 144 -39.62 35.78 12.66
CA GLN A 144 -38.58 36.75 12.28
C GLN A 144 -39.07 37.78 11.25
N GLU A 145 -40.24 37.56 10.66
CA GLU A 145 -41.01 38.52 9.86
C GLU A 145 -41.94 39.38 10.74
#